data_AF-A0A0C2FGW8-F1
#
_entry.id   AF-A0A0C2FGW8-F1
#
_cell.length_a   1.000
_cell.length_b   1.000
_cell.length_c   1.000
_cell.angle_alpha   90.00
_cell.angle_beta   90.00
_cell.angle_gamma   90.00
#
_symmetry.space_group_name_H-M   'P 1'
#
loop_
_entity.id
_entity.type
_entity.pdbx_description
1 polymer ?
#
loop_
_entity_poly.entity_id
_entity_poly.type
_entity_poly.pdbx_seq_one_letter_code
_entity_poly.pdbx_strand_id
1 'polypeptide(L)' 'MRYKNQLNVARDISRYNENTKRLKRVRKVYRLPDHYDVSTTTTTMYDWAVVVEAYRRERIKPLIRRCASDA' A
#
# COMPACT_ATOMS: atom_id res chain seq x y z
N MET A 1 18.57 -5.99 1.28
CA MET A 1 17.42 -6.56 0.54
C MET A 1 16.21 -5.65 0.72
N ARG A 2 15.72 -5.01 -0.34
CA ARG A 2 14.55 -4.11 -0.30
C ARG A 2 13.33 -4.90 -0.80
N TYR A 3 12.32 -5.08 0.06
CA TYR A 3 11.08 -5.75 -0.33
C TYR A 3 10.04 -4.69 -0.71
N LYS A 4 9.79 -4.55 -2.02
CA LYS A 4 8.69 -3.76 -2.60
C LYS A 4 7.50 -4.69 -2.82
N ASN A 5 6.32 -4.33 -2.33
CA ASN A 5 5.07 -5.04 -2.63
C ASN A 5 4.13 -4.10 -3.38
N GLN A 6 3.68 -4.53 -4.56
CA GLN A 6 2.85 -3.80 -5.51
C GLN A 6 1.37 -4.18 -5.33
N LEU A 7 0.50 -3.21 -5.03
CA LEU A 7 -0.95 -3.41 -5.05
C LEU A 7 -1.47 -3.18 -6.47
N ASN A 8 -1.76 -4.26 -7.20
CA ASN A 8 -2.42 -4.18 -8.50
C ASN A 8 -3.89 -3.81 -8.31
N VAL A 9 -4.21 -2.55 -8.58
CA VAL A 9 -5.59 -2.05 -8.63
C VAL A 9 -6.20 -2.47 -9.97
N ALA A 10 -6.89 -3.61 -9.98
CA ALA A 10 -7.57 -4.11 -11.17
C ALA A 10 -8.73 -3.18 -11.56
N ARG A 11 -8.72 -2.83 -12.85
CA ARG A 11 -9.70 -2.02 -13.59
C ARG A 11 -11.11 -2.55 -13.41
N ASP A 12 -11.93 -1.79 -12.70
CA ASP A 12 -13.39 -1.85 -12.81
C ASP A 12 -13.81 -1.03 -14.04
N ILE A 13 -13.39 -1.49 -15.22
CA ILE A 13 -13.77 -0.86 -16.50
C ILE A 13 -14.87 -1.71 -17.08
N SER A 14 -16.09 -1.19 -16.91
CA SER A 14 -17.30 -1.45 -17.68
C SER A 14 -17.09 -2.23 -18.98
N ARG A 15 -17.87 -3.30 -19.16
CA ARG A 15 -18.02 -4.05 -20.42
C ARG A 15 -18.18 -3.05 -21.58
N TYR A 16 -17.42 -3.25 -22.65
CA TYR A 16 -17.29 -2.35 -23.81
C TYR A 16 -18.63 -2.02 -24.52
N ASN A 17 -19.72 -2.75 -24.22
CA ASN A 17 -20.97 -2.69 -24.98
C ASN A 17 -22.22 -2.22 -24.17
N GLU A 18 -22.05 -1.74 -22.94
CA GLU A 18 -23.19 -1.23 -22.14
C GLU A 18 -23.21 0.30 -22.13
N ASN A 19 -24.18 0.87 -22.86
CA ASN A 19 -24.45 2.31 -22.96
C ASN A 19 -25.19 2.87 -21.71
N THR A 20 -25.30 2.08 -20.65
CA THR A 20 -25.99 2.42 -19.41
C THR A 20 -25.04 3.13 -18.44
N LYS A 21 -25.43 4.36 -18.07
CA LYS A 21 -24.88 5.22 -16.99
C LYS A 21 -23.51 4.79 -16.46
N ARG A 22 -22.46 5.17 -17.20
CA ARG A 22 -21.06 5.07 -16.75
C ARG A 22 -20.90 5.78 -15.41
N LEU A 23 -20.37 5.10 -14.40
CA LEU A 23 -20.10 5.68 -13.08
C LEU A 23 -19.13 6.86 -13.24
N LYS A 24 -19.64 8.10 -13.09
CA LYS A 24 -18.82 9.32 -13.21
C LYS A 24 -17.73 9.41 -12.14
N ARG A 25 -17.89 8.70 -11.02
CA ARG A 25 -16.94 8.68 -9.90
C ARG A 25 -16.94 7.30 -9.25
N VAL A 26 -15.77 6.68 -9.16
CA VAL A 26 -15.55 5.41 -8.47
C VAL A 26 -14.65 5.66 -7.27
N ARG A 27 -15.01 5.13 -6.10
CA ARG A 27 -14.17 5.16 -4.89
C ARG A 27 -13.80 3.72 -4.53
N LYS A 28 -12.51 3.42 -4.51
CA LYS A 28 -11.96 2.15 -4.01
C LYS A 28 -11.23 2.42 -2.70
N VAL A 29 -11.38 1.52 -1.73
CA VAL A 29 -10.74 1.63 -0.41
C VAL A 29 -10.03 0.31 -0.12
N TYR A 30 -8.77 0.40 0.30
CA TYR A 30 -7.94 -0.76 0.61
C TYR A 30 -7.48 -0.66 2.06
N ARG A 31 -7.39 -1.81 2.73
CA ARG A 31 -6.81 -1.90 4.08
C ARG A 31 -5.30 -2.09 3.95
N LEU A 32 -4.53 -1.13 4.47
CA LEU A 32 -3.08 -1.26 4.55
C LEU A 32 -2.71 -2.05 5.82
N PRO A 33 -1.87 -3.11 5.74
CA PRO A 33 -1.42 -3.82 6.92
C PRO A 33 -0.58 -2.96 7.87
N ASP A 34 -0.67 -3.21 9.18
CA ASP A 34 -0.09 -2.34 10.24
C ASP A 34 1.44 -2.18 10.20
N HIS A 35 2.13 -3.10 9.52
CA HIS A 35 3.58 -3.05 9.35
C HIS A 35 4.02 -2.12 8.21
N TYR A 36 3.10 -1.48 7.51
CA TYR A 36 3.37 -0.43 6.53
C TYR A 36 3.04 0.94 7.09
N ASP A 37 3.72 1.96 6.58
CA ASP A 37 3.53 3.34 6.97
C ASP A 37 2.71 4.11 5.92
N VAL A 38 1.50 4.51 6.30
CA VAL A 38 0.58 5.29 5.45
C VAL A 38 1.20 6.64 5.06
N SER A 39 2.02 7.25 5.93
CA SER A 39 2.64 8.55 5.64
C SER A 39 3.63 8.50 4.48
N THR A 40 4.13 7.30 4.15
CA THR A 40 5.10 7.08 3.07
C THR A 40 4.43 6.69 1.75
N THR A 41 3.11 6.81 1.66
CA THR A 41 2.36 6.37 0.48
C THR A 41 2.65 7.28 -0.71
N THR A 42 3.09 6.69 -1.83
CA THR A 42 3.28 7.38 -3.10
C THR A 42 2.35 6.81 -4.15
N THR A 43 1.91 7.65 -5.08
CA THR A 43 1.02 7.24 -6.18
C THR A 43 1.67 7.55 -7.51
N THR A 44 1.65 6.59 -8.42
CA THR A 44 2.11 6.75 -9.80
C THR A 44 0.98 6.36 -10.75
N MET A 45 0.68 7.25 -11.69
CA MET A 45 -0.38 7.05 -12.68
C MET A 45 0.23 6.66 -14.03
N TYR A 46 -0.35 5.63 -14.64
CA TYR A 46 -0.07 5.17 -15.99
C TYR A 46 -1.36 5.17 -16.79
N ASP A 47 -1.27 5.15 -18.12
CA ASP A 47 -2.43 5.12 -19.01
C ASP A 47 -3.36 3.94 -18.74
N TRP A 48 -2.80 2.82 -18.24
CA TRP A 48 -3.50 1.56 -18.05
C TRP A 48 -3.67 1.14 -16.58
N ALA A 49 -3.06 1.86 -15.63
CA ALA A 49 -3.08 1.51 -14.21
C ALA A 49 -2.72 2.68 -13.28
N VAL A 50 -3.15 2.57 -12.03
CA VAL A 50 -2.68 3.41 -10.92
C VAL A 50 -1.97 2.51 -9.93
N VAL A 51 -0.72 2.83 -9.61
CA VAL A 51 0.08 2.09 -8.64
C VAL A 51 0.21 2.92 -7.38
N VAL A 52 -0.13 2.31 -6.24
CA VAL A 52 0.01 2.90 -4.91
C VAL A 52 1.07 2.09 -4.16
N GLU A 53 2.20 2.71 -3.84
CA GLU A 53 3.31 2.10 -3.10
C GLU A 53 3.33 2.66 -1.66
N ALA A 54 3.72 1.84 -0.68
CA ALA A 54 3.95 2.26 0.70
C ALA A 54 5.14 1.50 1.29
N TYR A 55 5.90 2.15 2.17
CA TYR A 55 7.08 1.54 2.80
C TYR A 55 6.74 0.80 4.08
N ARG A 56 7.50 -0.28 4.34
CA ARG A 56 7.39 -1.04 5.59
C ARG A 56 7.99 -0.20 6.73
N ARG A 57 7.28 -0.11 7.85
CA ARG A 57 7.79 0.49 9.09
C ARG A 57 9.01 -0.26 9.58
N GLU A 58 10.11 0.45 9.83
CA GLU A 58 11.27 -0.14 10.50
C GLU A 58 10.91 -0.42 11.96
N ARG A 59 10.86 -1.70 12.33
CA ARG A 59 10.78 -2.09 13.74
C ARG A 59 12.19 -2.02 14.30
N ILE A 60 12.54 -0.90 14.94
CA ILE A 60 13.69 -0.86 15.84
C ILE A 60 13.35 -1.82 16.98
N LYS A 61 13.87 -3.06 16.93
CA LYS A 61 13.83 -3.94 18.10
C LYS A 61 14.61 -3.22 19.19
N PRO A 62 14.01 -2.89 20.35
CA PRO A 62 14.80 -2.37 21.44
C PRO A 62 15.84 -3.44 21.79
N LEU A 63 17.11 -3.09 21.65
CA LEU A 63 18.19 -3.95 22.13
C LEU A 63 18.04 -3.94 23.66
N ILE A 64 17.43 -4.99 24.21
CA ILE A 64 17.34 -5.16 25.67
C ILE A 64 18.77 -5.39 26.14
N ARG A 65 19.45 -4.31 26.52
CA ARG A 65 20.76 -4.35 27.14
C ARG A 65 20.53 -4.80 28.58
N ARG A 66 20.59 -6.11 28.81
CA ARG A 66 20.63 -6.65 30.17
C ARG A 66 21.94 -6.16 30.78
N CYS A 67 21.87 -5.16 31.65
CA CYS A 67 22.98 -4.89 32.56
C CYS A 67 23.06 -6.09 33.49
N ALA A 68 24.04 -6.98 33.27
CA ALA A 68 24.46 -7.91 34.30
C ALA A 68 25.12 -7.07 35.40
N SER A 69 24.43 -6.90 36.52
CA SER A 69 25.06 -6.50 37.77
C SER A 69 25.80 -7.73 38.28
N ASP A 70 27.11 -7.80 38.01
CA ASP A 70 27.99 -8.69 38.76
C ASP A 70 28.03 -8.19 40.21
N ALA A 71 27.64 -9.06 41.13
CA ALA A 71 27.69 -8.87 42.58
C ALA A 71 28.99 -9.46 43.14
#